data_AF-A0A915IM15-F1
#
_entry.id   AF-A0A915IM15-F1
#
_cell.length_a   1.000
_cell.length_b   1.000
_cell.length_c   1.000
_cell.angle_alpha   90.00
_cell.angle_beta   90.00
_cell.angle_gamma   90.00
#
_symmetry.space_group_name_H-M   'P 1'
#
loop_
_entity.id
_entity.type
_entity.pdbx_description
1 polymer ?
#
loop_
_entity_poly.entity_id
_entity_poly.type
_entity_poly.pdbx_seq_one_letter_code
_entity_poly.pdbx_strand_id
1 'polypeptide(L)'
;MVKMVFHTRRPFRGRIFVRGMVEKSQCVSDFVNNTESSVNFELKNGDCNMRRQRKIGFPKGVEHSMTVVVSFHHTFLTQVDKAYRCTCFFMEADKILSSQVDVSMIPTVDLMDTPKSPVCSYNVRRGTLNGPLTTFANVGDKLWHVWKCDSGEQVDLAPDKRLKRNFTE
;
A
#
# COMPACT_ATOMS: atom_id res chain seq x y z
N MET A 1 14.71 3.60 -6.00
CA MET A 1 14.92 4.52 -4.87
C MET A 1 13.56 4.89 -4.32
N VAL A 2 13.40 4.92 -3.00
CA VAL A 2 12.16 5.33 -2.32
C VAL A 2 12.35 6.76 -1.86
N LYS A 3 11.48 7.67 -2.31
CA LYS A 3 11.47 9.08 -1.91
C LYS A 3 10.18 9.37 -1.14
N MET A 4 10.32 9.96 0.02
CA MET A 4 9.22 10.40 0.87
C MET A 4 9.33 11.91 1.06
N VAL A 5 8.20 12.61 0.96
CA VAL A 5 8.13 14.05 1.17
C VAL A 5 7.25 14.30 2.39
N PHE A 6 7.81 14.99 3.38
CA PHE A 6 7.10 15.34 4.60
C PHE A 6 6.82 16.83 4.63
N HIS A 7 5.55 17.18 4.83
CA HIS A 7 5.10 18.56 5.01
C HIS A 7 4.74 18.82 6.47
N THR A 8 5.36 19.83 7.07
CA THR A 8 5.10 20.28 8.43
C THR A 8 4.42 21.65 8.45
N ARG A 9 3.75 22.00 9.55
CA ARG A 9 3.08 23.31 9.69
C ARG A 9 4.06 24.49 9.86
N ARG A 10 5.25 24.20 10.39
CA ARG A 10 6.34 25.16 10.63
C ARG A 10 7.63 24.59 10.01
N PRO A 11 8.68 25.40 9.80
CA PRO A 11 9.98 24.91 9.38
C PRO A 11 10.42 23.69 10.19
N PHE A 12 10.77 22.60 9.50
CA PHE A 12 11.14 21.37 10.16
C PHE A 12 12.59 21.46 10.62
N ARG A 13 12.81 21.36 11.94
CA ARG A 13 14.13 21.24 12.57
C ARG A 13 14.13 20.01 13.44
N GLY A 14 15.04 19.09 13.17
CA GLY A 14 15.10 17.80 13.85
C GLY A 14 15.72 16.76 12.95
N ARG A 15 15.25 15.51 13.06
CA ARG A 15 15.78 14.40 12.27
C ARG A 15 14.69 13.44 11.82
N ILE A 16 14.94 12.79 10.69
CA ILE A 16 14.10 11.74 10.14
C ILE A 16 14.93 10.47 10.07
N PHE A 17 14.39 9.36 10.52
CA PHE A 17 15.11 8.09 10.53
C PHE A 17 14.21 6.88 10.41
N VAL A 18 14.78 5.75 9.99
CA VAL A 18 14.04 4.48 9.97
C VAL A 18 14.11 3.81 11.35
N ARG A 19 12.95 3.36 11.85
CA ARG A 19 12.81 2.69 13.15
C ARG A 19 13.76 1.50 13.24
N GLY A 20 14.58 1.48 14.29
CA GLY A 20 15.57 0.43 14.55
C GLY A 20 16.85 0.53 13.73
N MET A 21 17.04 1.60 12.94
CA MET A 21 18.22 1.81 12.10
C MET A 21 18.89 3.18 12.34
N VAL A 22 18.72 3.76 13.53
CA VAL A 22 19.24 5.11 13.88
C VAL A 22 20.77 5.15 13.91
N GLU A 23 21.43 4.06 14.25
CA GLU A 23 22.89 3.98 14.32
C GLU A 23 23.56 4.07 12.94
N LYS A 24 22.81 3.80 11.88
CA LYS A 24 23.29 3.80 10.50
C LYS A 24 23.04 5.16 9.88
N SER A 25 24.11 5.91 9.61
CA SER A 25 24.01 7.27 9.05
C SER A 25 23.27 7.32 7.71
N GLN A 26 23.33 6.26 6.88
CA GLN A 26 22.57 6.20 5.63
C GLN A 26 21.05 6.06 5.82
N CYS A 27 20.59 5.78 7.04
CA CYS A 27 19.17 5.60 7.39
C CYS A 27 18.62 6.77 8.19
N VAL A 28 19.42 7.84 8.35
CA VAL A 28 19.11 9.04 9.13
C VAL A 28 19.34 10.26 8.26
N SER A 29 18.51 11.27 8.43
CA SER A 29 18.69 12.58 7.82
C SER A 29 18.41 13.66 8.85
N ASP A 30 19.42 14.48 9.15
CA ASP A 30 19.34 15.58 10.08
C ASP A 30 19.04 16.89 9.36
N PHE A 31 18.11 17.67 9.91
CA PHE A 31 17.58 18.91 9.34
C PHE A 31 17.75 20.08 10.33
N VAL A 32 18.86 20.12 11.06
CA VAL A 32 19.10 21.11 12.14
C VAL A 32 19.02 22.55 11.62
N ASN A 33 19.61 22.81 10.45
CA ASN A 33 19.69 24.14 9.83
C ASN A 33 18.60 24.39 8.78
N ASN A 34 17.59 23.53 8.70
CA ASN A 34 16.55 23.65 7.69
C ASN A 34 15.55 24.78 8.02
N THR A 35 15.18 25.53 6.98
CA THR A 35 14.20 26.62 7.03
C THR A 35 12.92 26.29 6.28
N GLU A 36 12.91 25.18 5.52
CA GLU A 36 11.75 24.73 4.76
C GLU A 36 10.78 23.92 5.64
N SER A 37 9.49 24.01 5.36
CA SER A 37 8.47 23.15 5.96
C SER A 37 8.29 21.82 5.21
N SER A 38 8.88 21.70 4.02
CA SER A 38 8.86 20.50 3.20
C SER A 38 10.24 19.88 3.21
N VAL A 39 10.35 18.61 3.57
CA VAL A 39 11.64 17.90 3.58
C VAL A 39 11.54 16.57 2.84
N ASN A 40 12.59 16.28 2.09
CA ASN A 40 12.71 15.03 1.34
C ASN A 40 13.54 14.04 2.15
N PHE A 41 13.05 12.81 2.25
CA PHE A 41 13.77 11.69 2.84
C PHE A 41 13.86 10.57 1.81
N GLU A 42 15.08 10.20 1.46
CA GLU A 42 15.37 9.34 0.33
C GLU A 42 16.17 8.12 0.77
N LEU A 43 15.75 6.93 0.34
CA LEU A 43 16.38 5.66 0.68
C LEU A 43 16.55 4.80 -0.56
N LYS A 44 17.62 4.01 -0.61
CA LYS A 44 17.79 2.99 -1.64
C LYS A 44 16.82 1.83 -1.39
N ASN A 45 16.35 1.19 -2.47
CA ASN A 45 15.45 0.04 -2.34
C ASN A 45 16.18 -1.10 -1.62
N GLY A 46 15.53 -1.70 -0.61
CA GLY A 46 16.11 -2.78 0.20
C GLY A 46 16.97 -2.34 1.39
N ASP A 47 17.37 -1.07 1.48
CA ASP A 47 18.15 -0.57 2.61
C ASP A 47 17.28 -0.28 3.85
N CYS A 48 17.93 -0.08 4.99
CA CYS A 48 17.31 0.44 6.23
C CYS A 48 16.09 -0.36 6.73
N ASN A 49 16.24 -1.68 6.91
CA ASN A 49 15.20 -2.56 7.47
C ASN A 49 13.87 -2.47 6.70
N MET A 50 13.95 -2.23 5.39
CA MET A 50 12.80 -2.25 4.50
C MET A 50 12.34 -3.70 4.31
N ARG A 51 11.18 -4.03 4.89
CA ARG A 51 10.62 -5.37 4.85
C ARG A 51 9.91 -5.61 3.52
N ARG A 52 10.41 -6.59 2.77
CA ARG A 52 9.78 -7.10 1.54
C ARG A 52 8.85 -8.27 1.86
N GLN A 53 7.60 -8.22 1.40
CA GLN A 53 6.62 -9.31 1.51
C GLN A 53 5.95 -9.56 0.17
N ARG A 54 5.88 -10.82 -0.26
CA ARG A 54 5.12 -11.20 -1.45
C ARG A 54 3.64 -11.32 -1.09
N LYS A 55 2.76 -10.64 -1.84
CA LYS A 55 1.31 -10.80 -1.79
C LYS A 55 0.91 -11.84 -2.84
N ILE A 56 0.38 -12.96 -2.35
CA ILE A 56 -0.04 -14.10 -3.18
C ILE A 56 -1.52 -13.95 -3.60
N GLY A 57 -2.32 -13.25 -2.80
CA GLY A 57 -3.72 -12.90 -3.14
C GLY A 57 -3.80 -11.71 -4.08
N PHE A 58 -4.96 -11.50 -4.72
CA PHE A 58 -5.20 -10.37 -5.61
C PHE A 58 -5.26 -9.04 -4.82
N PRO A 59 -4.52 -7.99 -5.22
CA PRO A 59 -3.57 -7.95 -6.32
C PRO A 59 -2.26 -8.69 -5.98
N LYS A 60 -1.80 -9.56 -6.88
CA LYS A 60 -0.50 -10.25 -6.74
C LYS A 60 0.62 -9.23 -6.86
N GLY A 61 1.66 -9.38 -6.07
CA GLY A 61 2.78 -8.46 -6.13
C GLY A 61 3.71 -8.52 -4.93
N VAL A 62 4.48 -7.47 -4.76
CA VAL A 62 5.47 -7.33 -3.70
C VAL A 62 5.22 -6.04 -2.94
N GLU A 63 4.91 -6.18 -1.65
CA GLU A 63 4.84 -5.08 -0.69
C GLU A 63 6.23 -4.83 -0.09
N HIS A 64 6.70 -3.59 -0.18
CA HIS A 64 7.83 -3.10 0.61
C HIS A 64 7.29 -2.19 1.70
N SER A 65 7.69 -2.43 2.95
CA SER A 65 7.22 -1.67 4.11
C SER A 65 8.36 -1.25 5.03
N MET A 66 8.26 -0.05 5.59
CA MET A 66 9.20 0.47 6.59
C MET A 66 8.46 1.39 7.57
N THR A 67 9.06 1.65 8.72
CA THR A 67 8.53 2.64 9.67
C THR A 67 9.51 3.80 9.79
N VAL A 68 9.10 4.98 9.33
CA VAL A 68 9.90 6.21 9.40
C VAL A 68 9.43 7.04 10.58
N VAL A 69 10.37 7.52 11.38
CA VAL A 69 10.11 8.39 12.52
C VAL A 69 10.57 9.80 12.16
N VAL A 70 9.66 10.76 12.28
CA VAL A 70 9.92 12.19 12.14
C VAL A 70 9.99 12.78 13.54
N SER A 71 11.18 13.20 13.94
CA SER A 71 11.45 13.79 15.24
C SER A 71 11.78 15.27 15.12
N PHE A 72 11.13 16.10 15.92
CA PHE A 72 11.34 17.56 15.98
C PHE A 72 12.52 17.95 16.88
N HIS A 73 13.25 16.97 17.40
CA HIS A 73 14.47 17.18 18.16
C HIS A 73 15.60 16.33 17.56
N HIS A 74 16.83 16.85 17.57
CA HIS A 74 17.96 16.18 16.92
C HIS A 74 18.49 14.97 17.71
N THR A 75 18.37 14.95 19.04
CA THR A 75 18.92 13.86 19.88
C THR A 75 17.90 12.86 20.45
N PHE A 76 16.79 13.32 21.01
CA PHE A 76 15.83 12.49 21.75
C PHE A 76 14.43 12.55 21.14
N LEU A 77 13.60 11.57 21.50
CA LEU A 77 12.21 11.51 21.09
C LEU A 77 11.31 12.32 22.03
N THR A 78 10.32 13.00 21.45
CA THR A 78 9.34 13.82 22.18
C THR A 78 7.91 13.37 21.88
N GLN A 79 6.95 13.85 22.66
CA GLN A 79 5.54 13.52 22.48
C GLN A 79 4.97 13.99 21.12
N VAL A 80 5.56 15.02 20.51
CA VAL A 80 5.09 15.57 19.23
C VAL A 80 5.64 14.82 18.02
N ASP A 81 6.59 13.91 18.23
CA ASP A 81 7.20 13.11 17.17
C ASP A 81 6.19 12.10 16.62
N LYS A 82 6.33 11.77 15.33
CA LYS A 82 5.38 10.89 14.63
C LYS A 82 6.11 9.76 13.93
N ALA A 83 5.55 8.55 14.03
CA ALA A 83 6.01 7.39 13.29
C ALA A 83 5.00 7.03 12.20
N TYR A 84 5.47 6.93 10.96
CA TYR A 84 4.68 6.60 9.80
C TYR A 84 5.11 5.24 9.26
N ARG A 85 4.15 4.34 9.05
CA ARG A 85 4.39 3.09 8.32
C ARG A 85 4.22 3.37 6.83
N CYS A 86 5.33 3.49 6.11
CA CYS A 86 5.33 3.71 4.67
C CYS A 86 5.30 2.35 3.96
N THR A 87 4.36 2.18 3.02
CA THR A 87 4.17 0.94 2.25
C THR A 87 4.11 1.26 0.76
N CYS A 88 4.96 0.61 -0.02
CA CYS A 88 4.95 0.66 -1.48
C CYS A 88 4.57 -0.71 -2.02
N PHE A 89 3.59 -0.77 -2.91
CA PHE A 89 3.14 -2.01 -3.50
C PHE A 89 3.49 -2.07 -4.99
N PHE A 90 4.22 -3.11 -5.39
CA PHE A 90 4.60 -3.37 -6.78
C PHE A 90 3.76 -4.54 -7.29
N MET A 91 2.83 -4.28 -8.20
CA MET A 91 1.96 -5.32 -8.77
C MET A 91 2.75 -6.23 -9.71
N GLU A 92 2.55 -7.53 -9.57
CA GLU A 92 3.00 -8.54 -10.53
C GLU A 92 1.89 -8.67 -11.58
N ALA A 93 2.08 -8.09 -12.76
CA ALA A 93 1.10 -8.16 -13.84
C ALA A 93 1.22 -9.52 -14.55
N ASP A 94 0.15 -10.32 -14.51
CA ASP A 94 0.00 -11.51 -15.35
C ASP A 94 -0.29 -11.03 -16.79
N LYS A 95 0.74 -10.69 -17.57
CA LYS A 95 0.58 -10.41 -19.01
C LYS A 95 0.43 -11.74 -19.76
N ILE A 96 -0.79 -12.09 -20.17
CA ILE A 96 -1.00 -13.16 -21.15
C ILE A 96 -0.62 -12.57 -22.52
N LEU A 97 0.63 -12.77 -22.96
CA LEU A 97 1.00 -12.54 -24.36
C LEU A 97 0.36 -13.64 -25.20
N SER A 98 -0.76 -13.35 -25.86
CA SER A 98 -1.17 -14.12 -27.04
C SER A 98 -0.35 -13.61 -28.22
N SER A 99 0.82 -14.20 -28.46
CA SER A 99 1.55 -13.98 -29.70
C SER A 99 0.96 -14.91 -30.78
N GLN A 100 0.06 -14.40 -31.62
CA GLN A 100 -0.08 -14.99 -32.95
C GLN A 100 1.18 -14.59 -33.73
N VAL A 101 2.04 -15.57 -33.97
CA VAL A 101 3.24 -15.42 -34.79
C VAL A 101 2.80 -15.20 -36.23
N ASP A 102 2.96 -13.98 -36.74
CA ASP A 102 3.23 -13.74 -38.15
C ASP A 102 4.40 -12.76 -38.26
N VAL A 103 5.41 -13.15 -39.02
CA VAL A 103 6.75 -12.55 -39.01
C VAL A 103 6.82 -11.49 -40.11
N SER A 104 6.79 -10.22 -39.72
CA SER A 104 7.51 -9.15 -40.43
C SER A 104 7.80 -7.98 -39.48
N MET A 105 9.06 -7.55 -39.39
CA MET A 105 9.50 -6.52 -38.44
C MET A 105 9.02 -5.12 -38.85
N ILE A 106 8.18 -4.51 -38.01
CA ILE A 106 7.81 -3.07 -38.05
C ILE A 106 8.13 -2.50 -36.65
N PRO A 107 8.80 -1.34 -36.52
CA PRO A 107 9.17 -0.79 -35.22
C PRO A 107 7.93 -0.39 -34.42
N THR A 108 7.93 -0.73 -33.14
CA THR A 108 6.81 -0.50 -32.21
C THR A 108 6.81 0.92 -31.67
N VAL A 109 5.69 1.62 -31.82
CA VAL A 109 5.36 2.83 -31.05
C VAL A 109 4.80 2.41 -29.71
N ASP A 110 5.36 2.93 -28.62
CA ASP A 110 4.84 2.71 -27.26
C ASP A 110 3.47 3.38 -27.10
N LEU A 111 2.42 2.58 -27.09
CA LEU A 111 1.08 3.01 -26.67
C LEU A 111 0.95 2.76 -25.16
N MET A 112 1.10 3.80 -24.35
CA MET A 112 0.78 3.73 -22.92
C MET A 112 -0.72 3.76 -22.72
N ASP A 113 -1.34 2.59 -22.60
CA ASP A 113 -2.63 2.46 -21.93
C ASP A 113 -2.36 2.15 -20.46
N THR A 114 -2.81 3.02 -19.55
CA THR A 114 -2.72 2.80 -18.10
C THR A 114 -4.06 2.23 -17.65
N PRO A 115 -4.16 0.91 -17.41
CA PRO A 115 -5.42 0.34 -16.95
C PRO A 115 -5.76 0.93 -15.58
N LYS A 116 -6.93 1.53 -15.45
CA LYS A 116 -7.39 2.07 -14.17
C LYS A 116 -7.64 0.92 -13.19
N SER A 117 -7.04 1.03 -12.01
CA SER A 117 -7.24 0.06 -10.92
C SER A 117 -8.72 -0.05 -10.55
N PRO A 118 -9.25 -1.26 -10.29
CA PRO A 118 -10.61 -1.41 -9.80
C PRO A 118 -10.77 -0.74 -8.44
N VAL A 119 -11.93 -0.16 -8.20
CA VAL A 119 -12.29 0.46 -6.92
C VAL A 119 -13.06 -0.56 -6.11
N CYS A 120 -12.55 -0.91 -4.92
CA CYS A 120 -13.20 -1.85 -4.01
C CYS A 120 -13.86 -1.12 -2.84
N SER A 121 -15.06 -1.58 -2.48
CA SER A 121 -15.81 -1.17 -1.30
C SER A 121 -15.92 -2.32 -0.32
N TYR A 122 -15.72 -2.04 0.97
CA TYR A 122 -15.83 -3.00 2.06
C TYR A 122 -16.97 -2.58 2.99
N ASN A 123 -17.85 -3.53 3.30
CA ASN A 123 -19.06 -3.30 4.07
C ASN A 123 -19.31 -4.44 5.06
N VAL A 124 -19.73 -4.11 6.29
CA VAL A 124 -20.08 -5.08 7.32
C VAL A 124 -21.59 -5.10 7.50
N ARG A 125 -22.20 -6.30 7.44
CA ARG A 125 -23.65 -6.49 7.47
C ARG A 125 -24.06 -7.46 8.57
N ARG A 126 -25.20 -7.22 9.20
CA ARG A 126 -25.72 -8.09 10.28
C ARG A 126 -26.61 -9.20 9.71
N GLY A 127 -26.45 -10.42 10.22
CA GLY A 127 -27.35 -11.56 9.97
C GLY A 127 -27.13 -12.26 8.64
N THR A 128 -27.19 -11.56 7.51
CA THR A 128 -27.08 -12.14 6.15
C THR A 128 -26.12 -11.36 5.24
N LEU A 129 -25.73 -11.98 4.12
CA LEU A 129 -24.85 -11.37 3.10
C LEU A 129 -25.39 -10.04 2.53
N ASN A 130 -26.71 -9.89 2.46
CA ASN A 130 -27.40 -8.67 2.00
C ASN A 130 -28.10 -7.93 3.15
N GLY A 131 -27.77 -8.27 4.41
CA GLY A 131 -28.38 -7.67 5.58
C GLY A 131 -28.06 -6.17 5.74
N PRO A 132 -28.66 -5.50 6.73
CA PRO A 132 -28.41 -4.09 6.99
C PRO A 132 -26.93 -3.85 7.32
N LEU A 133 -26.40 -2.73 6.79
CA LEU A 133 -25.08 -2.23 7.16
C LEU A 133 -25.06 -1.92 8.66
N THR A 134 -24.01 -2.37 9.34
CA THR A 134 -23.89 -2.18 10.78
C THR A 134 -22.52 -1.61 11.14
N THR A 135 -22.53 -0.58 11.96
CA THR A 135 -21.32 0.05 12.52
C THR A 135 -21.01 -0.47 13.92
N PHE A 136 -22.03 -0.95 14.65
CA PHE A 136 -21.93 -1.48 16.01
C PHE A 136 -22.53 -2.88 16.09
N ALA A 137 -21.98 -3.74 16.94
CA ALA A 137 -22.47 -5.10 17.15
C ALA A 137 -22.16 -5.54 18.59
N ASN A 138 -22.99 -6.41 19.13
CA ASN A 138 -22.81 -6.96 20.46
C ASN A 138 -22.02 -8.27 20.41
N VAL A 139 -21.40 -8.64 21.54
CA VAL A 139 -20.69 -9.92 21.66
C VAL A 139 -21.69 -11.06 21.49
N GLY A 140 -21.50 -11.88 20.46
CA GLY A 140 -22.40 -12.96 20.05
C GLY A 140 -23.12 -12.74 18.70
N ASP A 141 -23.10 -11.52 18.16
CA ASP A 141 -23.71 -11.22 16.86
C ASP A 141 -22.92 -11.84 15.70
N LYS A 142 -23.62 -12.48 14.75
CA LYS A 142 -23.02 -12.95 13.49
C LYS A 142 -22.99 -11.84 12.46
N LEU A 143 -21.78 -11.46 12.04
CA LEU A 143 -21.54 -10.42 11.04
C LEU A 143 -20.98 -11.01 9.74
N TRP A 144 -21.37 -10.38 8.62
CA TRP A 144 -20.94 -10.72 7.28
C TRP A 144 -20.07 -9.60 6.72
N HIS A 145 -18.86 -9.97 6.33
CA HIS A 145 -17.88 -9.08 5.73
C HIS A 145 -18.01 -9.19 4.21
N VAL A 146 -18.39 -8.10 3.55
CA VAL A 146 -18.69 -8.07 2.11
C VAL A 146 -17.76 -7.10 1.41
N TRP A 147 -16.93 -7.63 0.50
CA TRP A 147 -16.10 -6.85 -0.41
C TRP A 147 -16.76 -6.86 -1.80
N LYS A 148 -16.93 -5.67 -2.39
CA LYS A 148 -17.36 -5.50 -3.77
C LYS A 148 -16.33 -4.66 -4.51
N CYS A 149 -15.71 -5.24 -5.52
CA CYS A 149 -14.77 -4.53 -6.40
C CYS A 149 -15.43 -4.32 -7.74
N ASP A 150 -15.45 -3.08 -8.21
CA ASP A 150 -15.88 -2.76 -9.57
C ASP A 150 -14.64 -2.83 -10.46
N SER A 151 -14.46 -3.94 -11.16
CA SER A 151 -13.61 -3.98 -12.34
C SER A 151 -14.36 -3.27 -13.43
N GLY A 152 -13.82 -2.17 -13.95
CA GLY A 152 -14.45 -1.36 -15.02
C GLY A 152 -14.56 -2.07 -16.37
N GLU A 153 -14.85 -3.37 -16.37
CA GLU A 153 -15.03 -4.23 -17.52
C GLU A 153 -16.33 -5.03 -17.26
N GLN A 154 -17.42 -4.56 -17.86
CA GLN A 154 -18.65 -5.34 -18.00
C GLN A 154 -18.31 -6.52 -18.92
N VAL A 155 -18.06 -7.68 -18.33
CA VAL A 155 -18.11 -8.96 -19.03
C VAL A 155 -19.19 -9.78 -18.34
N ASP A 156 -20.30 -9.94 -19.05
CA ASP A 156 -21.36 -10.88 -18.70
C ASP A 156 -20.76 -12.27 -18.49
N LEU A 157 -20.73 -12.72 -17.24
CA LEU A 157 -20.44 -14.10 -16.89
C LEU A 157 -21.59 -14.64 -16.04
N ALA A 158 -22.24 -15.64 -16.62
CA ALA A 158 -23.32 -16.45 -16.11
C ALA A 158 -23.10 -16.93 -14.64
N PRO A 159 -24.19 -17.28 -13.93
CA PRO A 159 -24.12 -17.49 -12.49
C PRO A 159 -23.49 -18.84 -12.13
N ASP A 160 -22.91 -18.86 -10.94
CA ASP A 160 -22.58 -20.02 -10.11
C ASP A 160 -21.17 -20.61 -10.22
N LYS A 161 -20.31 -20.18 -9.27
CA LYS A 161 -19.53 -21.12 -8.44
C LYS A 161 -19.47 -20.62 -6.99
N ARG A 162 -20.41 -21.10 -6.17
CA ARG A 162 -20.35 -20.97 -4.70
C ARG A 162 -19.13 -21.71 -4.12
N LEU A 163 -18.12 -20.99 -3.64
CA LEU A 163 -17.12 -21.55 -2.73
C LEU A 163 -17.72 -21.59 -1.30
N LYS A 164 -18.37 -22.71 -0.96
CA LYS A 164 -18.76 -22.99 0.43
C LYS A 164 -17.51 -23.36 1.23
N ARG A 165 -17.02 -22.45 2.07
CA ARG A 165 -16.14 -22.83 3.19
C ARG A 165 -17.00 -22.91 4.44
N ASN A 166 -17.31 -24.13 4.86
CA ASN A 166 -17.90 -24.39 6.17
C ASN A 166 -16.78 -24.25 7.21
N PHE A 167 -16.93 -23.30 8.13
CA PHE A 167 -16.27 -23.36 9.43
C PHE A 167 -17.32 -23.84 10.43
N THR A 168 -17.22 -25.09 10.85
CA THR A 168 -17.73 -25.55 12.13
C THR A 168 -16.59 -25.39 13.15
N GLU A 169 -16.94 -25.01 14.37
CA GLU A 169 -16.03 -24.98 15.54
C GLU A 169 -15.24 -26.28 15.71
#